data_AF-A0A4U3FG21-F1
#
_entry.id   AF-A0A4U3FG21-F1
#
_cell.length_a   1.000
_cell.length_b   1.000
_cell.length_c   1.000
_cell.angle_alpha   90.00
_cell.angle_beta   90.00
_cell.angle_gamma   90.00
#
_symmetry.space_group_name_H-M   'P 1'
#
loop_
_entity.id
_entity.type
_entity.pdbx_description
1 polymer ?
#
loop_
_entity_poly.entity_id
_entity_poly.type
_entity_poly.pdbx_seq_one_letter_code
_entity_poly.pdbx_strand_id
1 'polypeptide(L)'
;MRKLIRIAQPPCLAARFMEWTDRYMTAREVNAAAAFSWYSRACYQDVRTALLAMTQHHCAFCDGFVGTEGRETVEHFRPKSTYPQEAFLWRNLFPCCDVCQSAKLERYDDLLLKPDEENYQFEHFFICNYGTGELQPAPEISAADQGRAEKTIEFYGLNLPLRKQARIRELKKFLAVGNDIHIDEFPYRYFLAI
;
A
#
# COMPACT_ATOMS: atom_id res chain seq x y z
N MET A 1 -6.42 5.30 -2.24
CA MET A 1 -5.94 4.57 -1.05
C MET A 1 -7.07 4.59 -0.03
N ARG A 2 -7.58 3.44 0.43
CA ARG A 2 -8.57 3.43 1.51
C ARG A 2 -7.87 3.38 2.86
N LYS A 3 -8.52 3.91 3.89
CA LYS A 3 -8.11 3.74 5.29
C LYS A 3 -7.97 2.24 5.59
N LEU A 4 -6.80 1.83 6.07
CA LEU A 4 -6.51 0.47 6.48
C LEU A 4 -6.69 0.34 7.98
N ILE A 5 -7.55 -0.59 8.41
CA ILE A 5 -7.72 -0.95 9.82
C ILE A 5 -6.86 -2.17 10.12
N ARG A 6 -5.94 -2.03 11.08
CA ARG A 6 -5.02 -3.11 11.46
C ARG A 6 -5.75 -4.18 12.25
N ILE A 7 -5.52 -5.43 11.87
CA ILE A 7 -5.81 -6.60 12.70
C ILE A 7 -4.59 -6.98 13.54
N ALA A 8 -4.80 -7.90 14.50
CA ALA A 8 -3.72 -8.49 15.27
C ALA A 8 -2.64 -9.09 14.36
N GLN A 9 -1.38 -8.85 14.69
CA GLN A 9 -0.26 -9.44 13.97
C GLN A 9 -0.32 -10.98 14.00
N PRO A 10 0.05 -11.68 12.91
CA PRO A 10 0.06 -13.13 12.90
C PRO A 10 0.93 -13.71 14.03
N PRO A 11 0.49 -14.77 14.75
CA PRO A 11 1.24 -15.32 15.88
C PRO A 11 2.66 -15.74 15.52
N CYS A 12 2.88 -16.26 14.31
CA CYS A 12 4.19 -16.68 13.85
C CYS A 12 5.19 -15.52 13.73
N LEU A 13 4.71 -14.32 13.37
CA LEU A 13 5.51 -13.10 13.27
C LEU A 13 5.68 -12.48 14.66
N ALA A 14 4.60 -12.44 15.44
CA ALA A 14 4.61 -11.95 16.82
C ALA A 14 5.70 -12.61 17.67
N ALA A 15 5.87 -13.93 17.51
CA ALA A 15 6.83 -14.71 18.27
C ALA A 15 8.29 -14.53 17.81
N ARG A 16 8.53 -14.08 16.58
CA ARG A 16 9.86 -14.16 15.93
C ARG A 16 10.41 -12.85 15.38
N PHE A 17 9.60 -11.80 15.27
CA PHE A 17 10.03 -10.57 14.59
C PHE A 17 11.31 -9.98 15.22
N MET A 18 11.47 -10.04 16.54
CA MET A 18 12.68 -9.54 17.22
C MET A 18 13.93 -10.34 16.82
N GLU A 19 13.87 -11.68 16.90
CA GLU A 19 14.95 -12.58 16.50
C GLU A 19 15.33 -12.38 15.03
N TRP A 20 14.32 -12.26 14.16
CA TRP A 20 14.54 -12.08 12.72
C TRP A 20 15.12 -10.71 12.39
N THR A 21 14.69 -9.66 13.08
CA THR A 21 15.27 -8.33 12.94
C THR A 21 16.74 -8.34 13.36
N ASP A 22 17.06 -8.90 14.53
CA ASP A 22 18.44 -9.00 15.02
C ASP A 22 19.33 -9.77 14.03
N ARG A 23 18.87 -10.96 13.60
CA ARG A 23 19.57 -11.77 12.60
C ARG A 23 19.84 -11.01 11.29
N TYR A 24 18.87 -10.25 10.80
CA TYR A 24 19.04 -9.47 9.58
C TYR A 24 20.02 -8.31 9.79
N MET A 25 19.94 -7.62 10.92
CA MET A 25 20.86 -6.53 11.27
C MET A 25 22.30 -7.02 11.43
N THR A 26 22.54 -8.12 12.17
CA THR A 26 23.88 -8.71 12.28
C THR A 26 24.44 -9.12 10.92
N ALA A 27 23.61 -9.68 10.04
CA ALA A 27 24.04 -10.01 8.68
C ALA A 27 24.45 -8.75 7.89
N ARG A 28 23.75 -7.62 8.10
CA ARG A 28 24.05 -6.32 7.47
C ARG A 28 25.30 -5.66 8.05
N GLU A 29 25.60 -5.86 9.33
CA GLU A 29 26.84 -5.40 9.96
C GLU A 29 28.07 -6.14 9.40
N VAL A 30 27.96 -7.46 9.22
CA VAL A 30 29.03 -8.28 8.61
C VAL A 30 29.16 -7.99 7.11
N ASN A 31 28.04 -7.82 6.41
CA ASN A 31 28.00 -7.52 4.99
C ASN A 31 26.91 -6.48 4.70
N ALA A 32 27.32 -5.25 4.42
CA ALA A 32 26.41 -4.16 4.05
C ALA A 32 25.61 -4.40 2.77
N ALA A 33 25.88 -5.46 1.99
CA ALA A 33 25.09 -5.90 0.85
C ALA A 33 24.21 -7.12 1.14
N ALA A 34 24.13 -7.60 2.39
CA ALA A 34 23.28 -8.73 2.76
C ALA A 34 21.82 -8.44 2.36
N ALA A 35 21.22 -9.38 1.62
CA ALA A 35 19.86 -9.27 1.11
C ALA A 35 18.85 -9.72 2.17
N PHE A 36 17.72 -9.01 2.25
CA PHE A 36 16.59 -9.42 3.06
C PHE A 36 15.98 -10.73 2.53
N SER A 37 15.61 -11.62 3.44
CA SER A 37 14.80 -12.80 3.14
C SER A 37 13.88 -13.15 4.30
N TRP A 38 12.74 -13.76 3.99
CA TRP A 38 11.88 -14.35 5.01
C TRP A 38 12.47 -15.67 5.49
N TYR A 39 12.73 -15.79 6.79
CA TYR A 39 13.33 -17.01 7.37
C TYR A 39 12.36 -18.18 7.53
N SER A 40 11.05 -17.96 7.30
CA SER A 40 10.03 -19.00 7.29
C SER A 40 9.02 -18.75 6.19
N ARG A 41 8.95 -19.67 5.21
CA ARG A 41 7.98 -19.62 4.11
C ARG A 41 6.54 -19.71 4.62
N ALA A 42 6.29 -20.56 5.62
CA ALA A 42 4.96 -20.72 6.21
C ALA A 42 4.50 -19.41 6.87
N CYS A 43 5.36 -18.79 7.67
CA CYS A 43 4.99 -17.53 8.32
C CYS A 43 4.85 -16.37 7.32
N TYR A 44 5.69 -16.32 6.27
CA TYR A 44 5.48 -15.36 5.19
C TYR A 44 4.10 -15.51 4.52
N GLN A 45 3.64 -16.75 4.33
CA GLN A 45 2.31 -17.00 3.80
C GLN A 45 1.21 -16.54 4.75
N ASP A 46 1.33 -16.79 6.05
CA ASP A 46 0.37 -16.31 7.06
C ASP A 46 0.30 -14.77 7.10
N VAL A 47 1.47 -14.11 7.05
CA VAL A 47 1.59 -12.64 6.97
C VAL A 47 0.87 -12.10 5.75
N ARG A 48 1.11 -12.70 4.57
CA ARG A 48 0.45 -12.31 3.33
C ARG A 48 -1.06 -12.46 3.39
N THR A 49 -1.54 -13.62 3.83
CA THR A 49 -2.98 -13.89 3.97
C THR A 49 -3.65 -12.90 4.91
N ALA A 50 -3.03 -12.60 6.06
CA ALA A 50 -3.53 -11.61 7.00
C ALA A 50 -3.55 -10.19 6.39
N LEU A 51 -2.50 -9.80 5.67
CA LEU A 51 -2.42 -8.49 5.00
C LEU A 51 -3.54 -8.33 3.96
N LEU A 52 -3.74 -9.30 3.08
CA LEU A 52 -4.77 -9.24 2.04
C LEU A 52 -6.20 -9.25 2.62
N ALA A 53 -6.44 -10.01 3.69
CA ALA A 53 -7.74 -10.03 4.34
C ALA A 53 -8.16 -8.65 4.87
N MET A 54 -7.21 -7.85 5.38
CA MET A 54 -7.48 -6.48 5.88
C MET A 54 -8.00 -5.54 4.80
N THR A 55 -7.65 -5.77 3.52
CA THR A 55 -7.96 -4.87 2.42
C THR A 55 -8.93 -5.48 1.40
N GLN A 56 -9.57 -6.60 1.74
CA GLN A 56 -10.43 -7.36 0.82
C GLN A 56 -9.70 -7.66 -0.49
N HIS A 57 -8.44 -8.08 -0.40
CA HIS A 57 -7.57 -8.37 -1.54
C HIS A 57 -7.22 -7.17 -2.44
N HIS A 58 -7.32 -5.94 -1.93
CA HIS A 58 -6.87 -4.73 -2.62
C HIS A 58 -5.48 -4.29 -2.19
N CYS A 59 -4.76 -3.61 -3.08
CA CYS A 59 -3.49 -2.97 -2.78
C CYS A 59 -3.75 -1.80 -1.80
N ALA A 60 -2.99 -1.73 -0.70
CA ALA A 60 -3.16 -0.67 0.30
C ALA A 60 -2.92 0.74 -0.26
N PHE A 61 -2.28 0.89 -1.43
CA PHE A 61 -1.91 2.18 -2.01
C PHE A 61 -2.81 2.57 -3.19
N CYS A 62 -2.78 1.79 -4.27
CA CYS A 62 -3.62 2.11 -5.44
C CYS A 62 -5.05 1.61 -5.34
N ASP A 63 -5.40 0.81 -4.32
CA ASP A 63 -6.71 0.16 -4.15
C ASP A 63 -7.14 -0.68 -5.37
N GLY A 64 -6.20 -1.10 -6.21
CA GLY A 64 -6.43 -2.07 -7.28
C GLY A 64 -6.41 -3.49 -6.73
N PHE A 65 -7.08 -4.43 -7.38
CA PHE A 65 -7.07 -5.82 -6.94
C PHE A 65 -5.68 -6.44 -7.04
N VAL A 66 -5.27 -7.14 -5.99
CA VAL A 66 -4.02 -7.87 -5.92
C VAL A 66 -4.26 -9.32 -6.33
N GLY A 67 -3.46 -9.83 -7.26
CA GLY A 67 -3.60 -11.16 -7.86
C GLY A 67 -4.25 -11.15 -9.25
N THR A 68 -5.10 -10.16 -9.54
CA THR A 68 -5.76 -10.01 -10.86
C THR A 68 -5.20 -8.84 -11.67
N GLU A 69 -5.05 -7.64 -11.08
CA GLU A 69 -4.48 -6.47 -11.76
C GLU A 69 -2.96 -6.31 -11.58
N GLY A 70 -2.39 -7.01 -10.61
CA GLY A 70 -0.95 -7.00 -10.33
C GLY A 70 -0.55 -8.17 -9.43
N ARG A 71 0.74 -8.49 -9.38
CA ARG A 71 1.22 -9.58 -8.53
C ARG A 71 1.18 -9.18 -7.06
N GLU A 72 0.92 -10.16 -6.21
CA GLU A 72 0.87 -9.98 -4.76
C GLU A 72 2.27 -9.82 -4.17
N THR A 73 2.50 -8.68 -3.52
CA THR A 73 3.73 -8.39 -2.79
C THR A 73 3.44 -7.88 -1.38
N VAL A 74 4.47 -7.90 -0.54
CA VAL A 74 4.45 -7.26 0.78
C VAL A 74 5.33 -6.01 0.71
N GLU A 75 4.71 -4.85 0.87
CA GLU A 75 5.41 -3.58 0.90
C GLU A 75 6.00 -3.33 2.28
N HIS A 76 7.26 -2.90 2.30
CA HIS A 76 7.92 -2.37 3.49
C HIS A 76 7.86 -0.85 3.40
N PHE A 77 6.92 -0.24 4.13
CA PHE A 77 6.66 1.20 4.02
C PHE A 77 7.93 2.03 4.21
N ARG A 78 8.64 1.78 5.31
CA ARG A 78 10.06 2.10 5.47
C ARG A 78 10.88 0.95 4.84
N PRO A 79 11.68 1.22 3.78
CA PRO A 79 12.37 0.19 3.02
C PRO A 79 13.36 -0.59 3.86
N LYS A 80 13.31 -1.92 3.74
CA LYS A 80 14.17 -2.87 4.47
C LYS A 80 15.68 -2.73 4.20
N SER A 81 16.09 -2.06 3.12
CA SER A 81 17.51 -1.80 2.84
C SER A 81 18.07 -0.68 3.72
N THR A 82 17.30 0.41 3.89
CA THR A 82 17.68 1.60 4.66
C THR A 82 17.23 1.53 6.13
N TYR A 83 16.14 0.80 6.40
CA TYR A 83 15.56 0.61 7.74
C TYR A 83 15.50 -0.89 8.09
N PRO A 84 16.65 -1.59 8.19
CA PRO A 84 16.67 -3.03 8.46
C PRO A 84 16.01 -3.40 9.79
N GLN A 85 16.07 -2.52 10.79
CA GLN A 85 15.39 -2.66 12.09
C GLN A 85 13.86 -2.73 11.99
N GLU A 86 13.29 -2.26 10.88
CA GLU A 86 11.83 -2.24 10.65
C GLU A 86 11.35 -3.34 9.70
N ALA A 87 12.26 -4.18 9.21
CA ALA A 87 11.96 -5.13 8.14
C ALA A 87 10.90 -6.17 8.53
N PHE A 88 10.83 -6.56 9.80
CA PHE A 88 9.85 -7.54 10.30
C PHE A 88 8.75 -6.93 11.18
N LEU A 89 8.68 -5.60 11.30
CA LEU A 89 7.65 -4.95 12.11
C LEU A 89 6.30 -4.99 11.39
N TRP A 90 5.27 -5.57 12.04
CA TRP A 90 3.92 -5.67 11.46
C TRP A 90 3.37 -4.33 10.95
N ARG A 91 3.59 -3.25 11.71
CA ARG A 91 3.17 -1.89 11.35
C ARG A 91 3.86 -1.31 10.11
N ASN A 92 4.96 -1.92 9.66
CA ASN A 92 5.74 -1.53 8.50
C ASN A 92 5.38 -2.34 7.24
N LEU A 93 4.58 -3.41 7.39
CA LEU A 93 4.20 -4.31 6.30
C LEU A 93 2.80 -3.98 5.78
N PHE A 94 2.62 -3.97 4.46
CA PHE A 94 1.35 -3.65 3.79
C PHE A 94 1.07 -4.59 2.61
N PRO A 95 -0.20 -4.97 2.34
CA PRO A 95 -0.55 -5.63 1.09
C PRO A 95 -0.34 -4.66 -0.07
N CYS A 96 0.40 -5.07 -1.09
CA CYS A 96 0.75 -4.21 -2.20
C CYS A 96 0.73 -4.98 -3.52
N CYS A 97 0.46 -4.27 -4.62
CA CYS A 97 0.69 -4.79 -5.95
C CYS A 97 2.13 -4.50 -6.38
N ASP A 98 2.68 -5.36 -7.24
CA ASP A 98 4.02 -5.17 -7.79
C ASP A 98 4.21 -3.83 -8.52
N VAL A 99 3.18 -3.28 -9.16
CA VAL A 99 3.29 -1.96 -9.81
C VAL A 99 3.53 -0.83 -8.80
N CYS A 100 2.83 -0.83 -7.65
CA CYS A 100 3.06 0.17 -6.59
C CYS A 100 4.44 -0.01 -5.96
N GLN A 101 4.80 -1.25 -5.65
CA GLN A 101 6.09 -1.56 -5.05
C GLN A 101 7.26 -1.23 -5.99
N SER A 102 7.15 -1.53 -7.29
CA SER A 102 8.16 -1.19 -8.29
C SER A 102 8.24 0.30 -8.60
N ALA A 103 7.18 1.07 -8.35
CA ALA A 103 7.25 2.53 -8.43
C ALA A 103 8.00 3.13 -7.23
N LYS A 104 7.73 2.65 -6.01
CA LYS A 104 8.37 3.17 -4.79
C LYS A 104 9.82 2.69 -4.65
N LEU A 105 10.07 1.40 -4.91
CA LEU A 105 11.34 0.72 -4.68
C LEU A 105 11.83 0.97 -3.25
N GLU A 106 13.10 1.31 -3.10
CA GLU A 106 13.74 1.61 -1.82
C GLU A 106 13.68 3.11 -1.48
N ARG A 107 12.82 3.89 -2.17
CA ARG A 107 12.59 5.31 -1.84
C ARG A 107 11.72 5.43 -0.59
N TYR A 108 12.03 6.42 0.24
CA TYR A 108 11.27 6.77 1.43
C TYR A 108 11.36 8.28 1.71
N ASP A 109 10.27 8.83 2.22
CA ASP A 109 10.14 10.21 2.66
C ASP A 109 9.14 10.21 3.83
N ASP A 110 9.41 10.97 4.90
CA ASP A 110 8.49 11.05 6.04
C ASP A 110 7.17 11.75 5.68
N LEU A 111 7.09 12.41 4.53
CA LEU A 111 5.84 12.94 3.98
C LEU A 111 4.91 11.87 3.40
N LEU A 112 5.38 10.63 3.19
CA LEU A 112 4.52 9.59 2.63
C LEU A 112 3.29 9.35 3.51
N LEU A 113 2.11 9.30 2.89
CA LEU A 113 0.87 8.96 3.56
C LEU A 113 0.83 7.47 3.83
N LYS A 114 0.57 7.13 5.09
CA LYS A 114 0.50 5.75 5.56
C LYS A 114 -0.98 5.39 5.80
N PRO A 115 -1.55 4.40 5.10
CA PRO A 115 -3.00 4.17 5.09
C PRO A 115 -3.60 3.75 6.44
N ASP A 116 -2.79 3.32 7.40
CA ASP A 116 -3.22 2.89 8.73
C ASP A 116 -2.98 3.95 9.83
N GLU A 117 -2.47 5.14 9.48
CA GLU A 117 -2.36 6.27 10.43
C GLU A 117 -3.74 6.72 10.90
N GLU A 118 -3.94 6.89 12.21
CA GLU A 118 -5.23 7.21 12.84
C GLU A 118 -6.04 8.28 12.09
N ASN A 119 -5.41 9.40 11.75
CA ASN A 119 -6.05 10.55 11.10
C ASN A 119 -6.07 10.48 9.56
N TYR A 120 -5.65 9.38 8.95
CA TYR A 120 -5.70 9.23 7.50
C TYR A 120 -7.16 9.17 7.01
N GLN A 121 -7.54 10.09 6.13
CA GLN A 121 -8.81 10.09 5.41
C GLN A 121 -8.53 10.42 3.95
N PHE A 122 -9.07 9.63 3.01
CA PHE A 122 -8.71 9.78 1.61
C PHE A 122 -9.11 11.16 1.07
N GLU A 123 -10.31 11.61 1.41
CA GLU A 123 -10.94 12.85 0.96
C GLU A 123 -10.26 14.11 1.53
N HIS A 124 -9.54 13.97 2.65
CA HIS A 124 -8.70 15.06 3.17
C HIS A 124 -7.48 15.30 2.29
N PHE A 125 -6.86 14.25 1.76
CA PHE A 125 -5.61 14.37 1.02
C PHE A 125 -5.80 14.45 -0.49
N PHE A 126 -6.89 13.92 -1.03
CA PHE A 126 -7.03 13.71 -2.46
C PHE A 126 -8.41 14.07 -3.01
N ILE A 127 -8.43 14.56 -4.25
CA ILE A 127 -9.60 14.66 -5.11
C ILE A 127 -9.42 13.83 -6.38
N CYS A 128 -10.52 13.34 -6.91
CA CYS A 128 -10.55 12.54 -8.13
C CYS A 128 -11.03 13.37 -9.32
N ASN A 129 -10.23 13.45 -10.38
CA ASN A 129 -10.69 13.95 -11.67
C ASN A 129 -11.35 12.79 -12.44
N TYR A 130 -12.68 12.71 -12.38
CA TYR A 130 -13.45 11.64 -13.00
C TYR A 130 -13.36 11.62 -14.54
N GLY A 131 -13.07 12.76 -15.17
CA GLY A 131 -12.90 12.85 -16.62
C GLY A 131 -11.57 12.30 -17.11
N THR A 132 -10.50 12.44 -16.32
CA THR A 132 -9.14 12.05 -16.72
C THR A 132 -8.61 10.83 -15.98
N GLY A 133 -9.27 10.38 -14.91
CA GLY A 133 -8.78 9.31 -14.03
C GLY A 133 -7.67 9.75 -13.08
N GLU A 134 -7.35 11.04 -13.06
CA GLU A 134 -6.23 11.58 -12.28
C GLU A 134 -6.60 11.75 -10.81
N LEU A 135 -5.66 11.40 -9.93
CA LEU A 135 -5.71 11.72 -8.52
C LEU A 135 -4.93 13.01 -8.29
N GLN A 136 -5.54 14.02 -7.68
CA GLN A 136 -4.85 15.28 -7.37
C GLN A 136 -4.86 15.48 -5.85
N PRO A 137 -3.86 16.17 -5.29
CA PRO A 137 -3.96 16.68 -3.93
C PRO A 137 -5.26 17.47 -3.73
N ALA A 138 -5.92 17.31 -2.58
CA ALA A 138 -7.12 18.08 -2.30
C ALA A 138 -6.81 19.58 -2.26
N PRO A 139 -7.70 20.45 -2.79
CA PRO A 139 -7.52 21.89 -2.70
C PRO A 139 -7.69 22.35 -1.25
N GLU A 140 -7.14 23.52 -0.92
CA GLU A 140 -7.39 24.22 0.36
C GLU A 140 -6.92 23.50 1.64
N ILE A 141 -6.08 22.46 1.54
CA ILE A 141 -5.38 21.85 2.68
C ILE A 141 -4.02 22.54 2.96
N SER A 142 -3.44 22.24 4.13
CA SER A 142 -2.16 22.80 4.54
C SER A 142 -1.04 22.49 3.53
N ALA A 143 -0.05 23.38 3.39
CA ALA A 143 1.11 23.14 2.50
C ALA A 143 1.86 21.85 2.86
N ALA A 144 1.87 21.47 4.13
CA ALA A 144 2.43 20.20 4.58
C ALA A 144 1.64 19.02 4.00
N ASP A 145 0.30 19.01 4.14
CA ASP A 145 -0.55 17.93 3.63
C ASP A 145 -0.58 17.87 2.10
N GLN A 146 -0.49 19.03 1.41
CA GLN A 146 -0.25 19.09 -0.04
C GLN A 146 0.99 18.26 -0.40
N GLY A 147 2.14 18.56 0.24
CA GLY A 147 3.39 17.85 0.01
C GLY A 147 3.28 16.34 0.29
N ARG A 148 2.53 15.95 1.32
CA ARG A 148 2.26 14.53 1.63
C ARG A 148 1.49 13.83 0.52
N ALA A 149 0.42 14.45 0.03
CA ALA A 149 -0.38 13.91 -1.07
C ALA A 149 0.45 13.79 -2.37
N GLU A 150 1.17 14.85 -2.74
CA GLU A 150 2.04 14.89 -3.92
C GLU A 150 3.13 13.81 -3.86
N LYS A 151 3.84 13.72 -2.73
CA LYS A 151 4.90 12.74 -2.53
C LYS A 151 4.36 11.31 -2.64
N THR A 152 3.18 11.06 -2.08
CA THR A 152 2.53 9.74 -2.14
C THR A 152 2.11 9.39 -3.57
N ILE A 153 1.54 10.34 -4.32
CA ILE A 153 1.20 10.15 -5.74
C ILE A 153 2.44 9.82 -6.56
N GLU A 154 3.52 10.57 -6.35
CA GLU A 154 4.81 10.40 -7.04
C GLU A 154 5.44 9.04 -6.73
N PHE A 155 5.61 8.72 -5.45
CA PHE A 155 6.39 7.54 -5.03
C PHE A 155 5.71 6.24 -5.38
N TYR A 156 4.39 6.14 -5.16
CA TYR A 156 3.64 4.93 -5.51
C TYR A 156 3.17 4.91 -6.97
N GLY A 157 3.48 5.95 -7.77
CA GLY A 157 3.06 6.04 -9.17
C GLY A 157 1.55 6.05 -9.34
N LEU A 158 0.82 6.74 -8.46
CA LEU A 158 -0.65 6.66 -8.43
C LEU A 158 -1.29 7.22 -9.71
N ASN A 159 -0.59 8.05 -10.48
CA ASN A 159 -1.07 8.62 -11.75
C ASN A 159 -0.38 8.06 -13.01
N LEU A 160 0.21 6.86 -12.93
CA LEU A 160 0.68 6.17 -14.13
C LEU A 160 -0.43 6.12 -15.19
N PRO A 161 -0.14 6.30 -16.49
CA PRO A 161 -1.16 6.40 -17.54
C PRO A 161 -2.17 5.26 -17.54
N LEU A 162 -1.71 4.02 -17.34
CA LEU A 162 -2.57 2.84 -17.27
C LEU A 162 -3.53 2.86 -16.08
N ARG A 163 -3.13 3.46 -14.94
CA ARG A 163 -4.00 3.58 -13.76
C ARG A 163 -5.11 4.59 -13.96
N LYS A 164 -4.78 5.72 -14.60
CA LYS A 164 -5.78 6.72 -14.97
C LYS A 164 -6.84 6.13 -15.90
N GLN A 165 -6.39 5.37 -16.92
CA GLN A 165 -7.28 4.66 -17.83
C GLN A 165 -8.09 3.56 -17.15
N ALA A 166 -7.49 2.81 -16.22
CA ALA A 166 -8.18 1.78 -15.44
C ALA A 166 -9.32 2.40 -14.61
N ARG A 167 -9.05 3.45 -13.84
CA ARG A 167 -10.07 4.16 -13.05
C ARG A 167 -11.28 4.60 -13.89
N ILE A 168 -11.05 5.22 -15.06
CA ILE A 168 -12.14 5.63 -15.95
C ILE A 168 -12.96 4.41 -16.44
N ARG A 169 -12.28 3.31 -16.77
CA ARG A 169 -12.93 2.08 -17.25
C ARG A 169 -13.79 1.45 -16.15
N GLU A 170 -13.25 1.35 -14.94
CA GLU A 170 -13.95 0.76 -13.80
C GLU A 170 -15.10 1.65 -13.34
N LEU A 171 -14.95 2.98 -13.43
CA LEU A 171 -16.06 3.92 -13.21
C LEU A 171 -17.22 3.69 -14.18
N LYS A 172 -16.94 3.52 -15.48
CA LYS A 172 -17.98 3.22 -16.48
C LYS A 172 -18.69 1.91 -16.19
N LYS A 173 -17.95 0.88 -15.77
CA LYS A 173 -18.54 -0.40 -15.37
C LYS A 173 -19.43 -0.23 -14.15
N PHE A 174 -18.91 0.40 -13.09
CA PHE A 174 -19.64 0.64 -11.84
C PHE A 174 -20.97 1.36 -12.08
N LEU A 175 -20.96 2.45 -12.85
CA LEU A 175 -22.16 3.21 -13.21
C LEU A 175 -23.15 2.40 -14.06
N ALA A 176 -22.69 1.42 -14.84
CA ALA A 176 -23.54 0.61 -15.69
C ALA A 176 -24.29 -0.50 -14.92
N VAL A 177 -23.80 -0.93 -13.76
CA VAL A 177 -24.41 -2.04 -13.01
C VAL A 177 -25.50 -1.59 -12.02
N GLY A 178 -25.61 -0.29 -11.75
CA GLY A 178 -26.66 0.25 -10.86
C GLY A 178 -26.47 -0.15 -9.38
N ASN A 179 -27.57 -0.24 -8.62
CA ASN A 179 -27.55 -0.39 -7.16
C ASN A 179 -27.29 -1.83 -6.65
N ASP A 180 -27.11 -2.81 -7.55
CA ASP A 180 -27.15 -4.23 -7.19
C ASP A 180 -25.78 -4.84 -6.84
N ILE A 181 -24.68 -4.07 -6.84
CA ILE A 181 -23.33 -4.58 -6.54
C ILE A 181 -22.63 -3.80 -5.41
N HIS A 182 -21.93 -4.55 -4.55
CA HIS A 182 -21.11 -4.00 -3.48
C HIS A 182 -19.82 -3.38 -4.02
N ILE A 183 -19.45 -2.18 -3.55
CA ILE A 183 -18.25 -1.46 -4.02
C ILE A 183 -16.94 -2.27 -3.87
N ASP A 184 -16.90 -3.20 -2.91
CA ASP A 184 -15.73 -4.07 -2.69
C ASP A 184 -15.49 -5.11 -3.79
N GLU A 185 -16.43 -5.26 -4.73
CA GLU A 185 -16.24 -6.06 -5.95
C GLU A 185 -15.54 -5.28 -7.08
N PHE A 186 -15.18 -4.02 -6.83
CA PHE A 186 -14.47 -3.18 -7.78
C PHE A 186 -13.12 -2.70 -7.24
N PRO A 187 -12.11 -2.57 -8.12
CA PRO A 187 -10.88 -1.88 -7.77
C PRO A 187 -11.11 -0.35 -7.75
N TYR A 188 -10.16 0.38 -7.19
CA TYR A 188 -10.16 1.84 -7.12
C TYR A 188 -11.43 2.39 -6.44
N ARG A 189 -11.88 1.76 -5.36
CA ARG A 189 -13.17 2.05 -4.69
C ARG A 189 -13.28 3.52 -4.26
N TYR A 190 -12.17 4.11 -3.85
CA TYR A 190 -12.08 5.55 -3.54
C TYR A 190 -12.44 6.48 -4.74
N PHE A 191 -12.36 5.97 -5.97
CA PHE A 191 -12.70 6.67 -7.22
C PHE A 191 -14.13 6.35 -7.68
N LEU A 192 -14.78 5.37 -7.07
CA LEU A 192 -16.14 4.92 -7.42
C LEU A 192 -17.20 5.41 -6.42
N ALA A 193 -16.77 5.81 -5.22
CA ALA A 193 -17.62 6.40 -4.19
C ALA A 193 -17.95 7.87 -4.52
N ILE A 194 -18.71 8.08 -5.59
CA ILE A 194 -19.19 9.40 -6.04
C ILE A 194 -20.39 9.85 -5.22
#